data_AF-D8Q2N3-F1
#
_entry.id   AF-D8Q2N3-F1
#
_cell.length_a   1.000
_cell.length_b   1.000
_cell.length_c   1.000
_cell.angle_alpha   90.00
_cell.angle_beta   90.00
_cell.angle_gamma   90.00
#
_symmetry.space_group_name_H-M   'P 1'
#
loop_
_entity.id
_entity.type
_entity.pdbx_description
1 polymer ?
#
loop_
_entity_poly.entity_id
_entity_poly.type
_entity_poly.pdbx_seq_one_letter_code
_entity_poly.pdbx_strand_id
1 'polypeptide(L)'
;MRADALLERATRCASLDLQRSGFVPSAAEALAINEITTELESEVPKLDAEIRRLSQLRAQILQQRDIHKSIVSPVRRLPPETLWDIFLELVDEEIWAGDAVFIVRHVLSCVCASWRAVARSTPALWQ
;
A
#
# COMPACT_ATOMS: atom_id res chain seq x y z
N MET A 1 -22.68 5.52 -13.11
CA MET A 1 -21.50 6.18 -13.74
C MET A 1 -21.60 6.03 -15.25
N ARG A 2 -20.91 6.85 -16.06
CA ARG A 2 -20.94 6.74 -17.54
C ARG A 2 -20.50 5.35 -18.02
N ALA A 3 -19.49 4.76 -17.37
CA ALA A 3 -19.01 3.42 -17.68
C ALA A 3 -20.04 2.31 -17.34
N ASP A 4 -20.80 2.45 -16.25
CA ASP A 4 -21.84 1.46 -15.89
C ASP A 4 -22.95 1.42 -16.96
N ALA A 5 -23.40 2.58 -17.44
CA ALA A 5 -24.42 2.65 -18.49
C ALA A 5 -23.90 2.12 -19.84
N LEU A 6 -22.61 2.32 -20.14
CA LEU A 6 -21.97 1.73 -21.31
C LEU A 6 -21.88 0.20 -21.20
N LEU A 7 -21.52 -0.32 -20.02
CA LEU A 7 -21.46 -1.76 -19.77
C LEU A 7 -22.84 -2.43 -19.86
N GLU A 8 -23.89 -1.78 -19.36
CA GLU A 8 -25.27 -2.24 -19.54
C GLU A 8 -25.68 -2.29 -21.02
N ARG A 9 -25.33 -1.26 -21.80
CA ARG A 9 -25.56 -1.26 -23.26
C ARG A 9 -24.80 -2.39 -23.95
N ALA A 10 -23.53 -2.58 -23.61
CA ALA A 10 -22.68 -3.60 -24.21
C ALA A 10 -23.19 -5.01 -23.95
N THR A 11 -23.52 -5.33 -22.71
CA THR A 11 -24.02 -6.66 -22.30
C THR A 11 -25.38 -6.99 -22.91
N ARG A 12 -26.20 -5.98 -23.24
CA ARG A 12 -27.45 -6.16 -24.01
C ARG A 12 -27.20 -6.40 -25.49
N CYS A 13 -26.17 -5.79 -26.07
CA CYS A 13 -25.89 -5.87 -27.51
C CYS A 13 -25.12 -7.16 -27.87
N ALA A 14 -24.17 -7.56 -27.03
CA ALA A 14 -23.45 -8.82 -27.16
C ALA A 14 -23.33 -9.46 -25.77
N SER A 15 -23.85 -10.69 -25.63
CA SER A 15 -23.85 -11.44 -24.39
C SER A 15 -23.15 -12.79 -24.55
N LEU A 16 -22.75 -13.38 -23.42
CA LEU A 16 -22.14 -14.71 -23.41
C LEU A 16 -23.09 -15.79 -23.94
N ASP A 17 -24.39 -15.64 -23.71
CA ASP A 17 -25.40 -16.59 -24.19
C ASP A 17 -25.54 -16.55 -25.72
N LEU A 18 -25.55 -15.34 -26.30
CA LEU A 18 -25.51 -15.15 -27.76
C LEU A 18 -24.25 -15.78 -28.36
N GLN A 19 -23.09 -15.58 -27.73
CA GLN A 19 -21.85 -16.20 -28.18
C GLN A 19 -21.94 -17.73 -28.18
N ARG A 20 -22.54 -18.32 -27.13
CA ARG A 20 -22.66 -19.78 -26.97
C ARG A 20 -23.69 -20.41 -27.88
N SER A 21 -24.70 -19.67 -28.34
CA SER A 21 -25.72 -20.19 -29.27
C SER A 21 -25.23 -20.29 -30.72
N GLY A 22 -23.97 -19.92 -31.01
CA GLY A 22 -23.46 -19.86 -32.38
C GLY A 22 -24.05 -18.70 -33.19
N PHE A 23 -24.47 -17.62 -32.51
CA PHE A 23 -25.01 -16.43 -33.16
C PHE A 23 -24.01 -15.87 -34.20
N VAL A 24 -24.51 -15.62 -35.41
CA VAL A 24 -23.76 -14.96 -36.48
C VAL A 24 -24.41 -13.61 -36.74
N PRO A 25 -23.75 -12.48 -36.43
CA PRO A 25 -24.33 -11.17 -36.62
C PRO A 25 -24.48 -10.85 -38.10
N SER A 26 -25.57 -10.17 -38.45
CA SER A 26 -25.68 -9.43 -39.71
C SER A 26 -24.66 -8.28 -39.76
N ALA A 27 -24.43 -7.72 -40.95
CA ALA A 27 -23.50 -6.60 -41.11
C ALA A 27 -23.86 -5.39 -40.23
N ALA A 28 -25.16 -5.10 -40.06
CA ALA A 28 -25.62 -3.99 -39.21
C ALA A 28 -25.37 -4.26 -37.71
N GLU A 29 -25.61 -5.50 -37.26
CA GLU A 29 -25.34 -5.89 -35.87
C GLU A 29 -23.83 -5.89 -35.58
N ALA A 30 -23.01 -6.36 -36.53
CA ALA A 30 -21.56 -6.33 -36.39
C ALA A 30 -21.02 -4.89 -36.27
N LEU A 31 -21.55 -3.95 -37.05
CA LEU A 31 -21.21 -2.53 -36.92
C LEU A 31 -21.57 -1.98 -35.54
N ALA A 32 -22.78 -2.21 -35.06
CA ALA A 32 -23.22 -1.76 -33.74
C ALA A 32 -22.37 -2.35 -32.60
N ILE A 33 -22.03 -3.64 -32.68
CA ILE A 33 -21.15 -4.31 -31.71
C ILE A 33 -19.75 -3.69 -31.73
N ASN A 34 -19.19 -3.41 -32.91
CA ASN A 34 -17.86 -2.82 -33.04
C ASN A 34 -17.81 -1.38 -32.51
N GLU A 35 -18.85 -0.57 -32.76
CA GLU A 35 -18.96 0.79 -32.22
C GLU A 35 -18.94 0.79 -30.69
N ILE A 36 -19.76 -0.07 -30.06
CA ILE A 36 -19.79 -0.20 -28.60
C ILE A 36 -18.46 -0.75 -28.07
N THR A 37 -17.83 -1.67 -28.81
CA THR A 37 -16.50 -2.20 -28.46
C THR A 37 -15.45 -1.09 -28.43
N THR A 38 -15.44 -0.20 -29.43
CA THR A 38 -14.54 0.97 -29.45
C THR A 38 -14.83 1.93 -28.30
N GLU A 39 -16.11 2.15 -27.96
CA GLU A 39 -16.47 2.93 -26.77
C GLU A 39 -15.90 2.29 -25.49
N LEU A 40 -16.04 0.98 -25.31
CA LEU A 40 -15.51 0.24 -24.15
C LEU A 40 -13.98 0.35 -24.06
N GLU A 41 -13.29 0.11 -25.17
CA GLU A 41 -11.82 0.23 -25.26
C GLU A 41 -11.36 1.64 -24.87
N SER A 42 -12.14 2.67 -25.19
CA SER A 42 -11.83 4.06 -24.81
C SER A 42 -12.02 4.37 -23.32
N GLU A 43 -12.87 3.61 -22.61
CA GLU A 43 -13.12 3.80 -21.18
C GLU A 43 -12.05 3.12 -20.30
N VAL A 44 -11.47 1.99 -20.75
CA VAL A 44 -10.40 1.27 -20.04
C VAL A 44 -9.24 2.19 -19.61
N PRO A 45 -8.58 2.96 -20.51
CA PRO A 45 -7.46 3.82 -20.10
C PRO A 45 -7.87 4.94 -19.14
N LYS A 46 -9.14 5.37 -19.16
CA LYS A 46 -9.67 6.38 -18.21
C LYS A 46 -9.80 5.78 -16.81
N LEU A 47 -10.34 4.56 -16.72
CA LEU A 47 -10.41 3.83 -15.46
C LEU A 47 -9.00 3.53 -14.91
N ASP A 48 -8.07 3.10 -15.76
CA ASP A 48 -6.69 2.85 -15.35
C ASP A 48 -6.00 4.12 -14.83
N ALA A 49 -6.22 5.26 -15.48
CA ALA A 49 -5.70 6.55 -15.00
C ALA A 49 -6.27 6.91 -13.63
N GLU A 50 -7.56 6.70 -13.42
CA GLU A 50 -8.22 6.98 -12.14
C GLU A 50 -7.75 6.02 -11.03
N ILE A 51 -7.59 4.73 -11.34
CA ILE A 51 -7.02 3.73 -10.42
C ILE A 51 -5.61 4.15 -10.00
N ARG A 52 -4.75 4.54 -10.95
CA ARG A 52 -3.39 5.03 -10.65
C ARG A 52 -3.43 6.26 -9.75
N ARG A 53 -4.26 7.24 -10.08
CA ARG A 53 -4.41 8.48 -9.32
C ARG A 53 -4.87 8.21 -7.88
N LEU A 54 -5.91 7.40 -7.71
CA LEU A 54 -6.45 7.03 -6.39
C LEU A 54 -5.45 6.20 -5.58
N SER A 55 -4.72 5.29 -6.23
CA SER A 55 -3.68 4.49 -5.56
C SER A 55 -2.53 5.35 -5.06
N GLN A 56 -2.07 6.32 -5.87
CA GLN A 56 -1.05 7.29 -5.47
C GLN A 56 -1.53 8.17 -4.31
N LEU A 57 -2.75 8.69 -4.40
CA LEU A 57 -3.34 9.51 -3.32
C LEU A 57 -3.46 8.70 -2.02
N ARG A 58 -3.92 7.44 -2.11
CA ARG A 58 -3.97 6.53 -0.96
C ARG A 58 -2.59 6.34 -0.34
N ALA A 59 -1.55 6.13 -1.14
CA ALA A 59 -0.18 5.97 -0.64
C ALA A 59 0.30 7.23 0.09
N GLN A 60 0.06 8.42 -0.47
CA GLN A 60 0.40 9.70 0.16
C GLN A 60 -0.33 9.90 1.50
N ILE A 61 -1.63 9.59 1.56
CA ILE A 61 -2.42 9.70 2.79
C ILE A 61 -1.89 8.74 3.87
N LEU A 62 -1.58 7.49 3.51
CA LEU A 62 -1.03 6.52 4.45
C LEU A 62 0.33 6.96 4.98
N GLN A 63 1.21 7.43 4.09
CA GLN A 63 2.51 7.98 4.48
C GLN A 63 2.36 9.15 5.46
N GLN A 64 1.49 10.13 5.15
CA GLN A 64 1.28 11.29 6.01
C GLN A 64 0.68 10.90 7.37
N ARG A 65 -0.26 9.94 7.38
CA ARG A 65 -0.83 9.38 8.60
C ARG A 65 0.26 8.76 9.48
N ASP A 66 1.18 8.00 8.90
CA ASP A 66 2.24 7.33 9.65
C ASP A 66 3.27 8.32 10.19
N ILE A 67 3.57 9.39 9.43
CA ILE A 67 4.36 10.54 9.91
C ILE A 67 3.67 11.19 11.12
N HIS A 68 2.38 11.51 11.02
CA HIS A 68 1.63 12.11 12.12
C HIS A 68 1.67 11.24 13.38
N LYS A 69 1.36 9.94 13.24
CA LYS A 69 1.43 8.98 14.35
C LYS A 69 2.83 8.91 14.97
N SER A 70 3.87 8.92 14.14
CA SER A 70 5.25 8.90 14.62
C SER A 70 5.58 10.17 15.43
N ILE A 71 5.21 11.36 14.94
CA ILE A 71 5.51 12.64 15.59
C ILE A 71 4.83 12.76 16.95
N VAL A 72 3.56 12.34 17.07
CA VAL A 72 2.80 12.44 18.32
C VAL A 72 3.01 11.24 19.25
N SER A 73 3.87 10.29 18.87
CA SER A 73 4.13 9.10 19.68
C SER A 73 4.69 9.48 21.06
N PRO A 74 4.08 9.00 22.17
CA PRO A 74 4.53 9.32 23.53
C PRO A 74 5.99 9.00 23.77
N VAL A 75 6.52 7.98 23.09
CA VAL A 75 7.91 7.51 23.21
C VAL A 75 8.95 8.59 22.89
N ARG A 76 8.58 9.60 22.10
CA ARG A 76 9.45 10.74 21.77
C ARG A 76 9.64 11.73 22.93
N ARG A 77 8.81 11.63 23.98
CA ARG A 77 8.89 12.47 25.19
C ARG A 77 9.56 11.75 26.36
N LEU A 78 9.94 10.49 26.20
CA LEU A 78 10.66 9.77 27.24
C LEU A 78 12.07 10.37 27.39
N PRO A 79 12.55 10.54 28.63
CA PRO A 79 13.94 10.85 28.88
C PRO A 79 14.86 9.79 28.25
N PRO A 80 16.06 10.18 27.76
CA PRO A 80 17.05 9.25 27.25
C PRO A 80 17.39 8.10 28.20
N GLU A 81 17.39 8.37 29.50
CA GLU A 81 17.69 7.41 30.57
C GLU A 81 16.62 6.30 30.62
N THR A 82 15.35 6.68 30.51
CA THR A 82 14.25 5.69 30.46
C THR A 82 14.32 4.84 29.20
N LEU A 83 14.71 5.41 28.06
CA LEU A 83 14.92 4.64 26.84
C LEU A 83 16.11 3.68 26.97
N TRP A 84 17.17 4.12 27.64
CA TRP A 84 18.33 3.30 27.93
C TRP A 84 17.97 2.10 28.80
N ASP A 85 17.23 2.30 29.89
CA ASP A 85 16.75 1.22 30.77
C ASP A 85 15.93 0.20 29.96
N ILE A 86 14.96 0.68 29.17
CA ILE A 86 14.13 -0.19 28.32
C ILE A 86 14.98 -1.00 27.33
N PHE A 87 16.03 -0.40 26.76
CA PHE A 87 16.88 -1.09 25.78
C PHE A 87 17.72 -2.17 26.43
N LEU A 88 18.25 -1.93 27.63
CA LEU A 88 19.04 -2.92 28.37
C LEU A 88 18.19 -4.13 28.78
N GLU A 89 16.98 -3.89 29.29
CA GLU A 89 16.02 -4.95 29.61
C GLU A 89 15.66 -5.78 28.37
N LEU A 90 15.66 -5.17 27.18
CA LEU A 90 15.39 -5.88 25.93
C LEU A 90 16.56 -6.75 25.46
N VAL A 91 17.81 -6.41 25.83
CA VAL A 91 19.02 -7.13 25.40
C VAL A 91 19.71 -7.87 26.56
N ASP A 92 18.95 -8.18 27.61
CA ASP A 92 19.45 -8.80 28.84
C ASP A 92 20.16 -10.15 28.57
N GLU A 93 20.91 -10.63 29.56
CA GLU A 93 21.89 -11.72 29.49
C GLU A 93 21.35 -13.06 28.93
N GLU A 94 20.03 -13.24 28.84
CA GLU A 94 19.39 -14.40 28.23
C GLU A 94 19.41 -14.40 26.69
N ILE A 95 19.78 -13.29 26.06
CA ILE A 95 19.85 -13.15 24.59
C ILE A 95 21.28 -13.40 24.09
N TRP A 96 21.41 -14.23 23.04
CA TRP A 96 22.70 -14.43 22.37
C TRP A 96 23.24 -13.10 21.79
N ALA A 97 24.53 -12.82 21.95
CA ALA A 97 25.15 -11.57 21.50
C ALA A 97 24.87 -11.21 20.02
N GLY A 98 24.79 -12.22 19.14
CA GLY A 98 24.42 -12.02 17.73
C GLY A 98 22.99 -11.47 17.54
N ASP A 99 22.06 -11.88 18.39
CA ASP A 99 20.67 -11.44 18.36
C ASP A 99 20.53 -10.04 18.99
N ALA A 100 21.30 -9.73 20.03
CA ALA A 100 21.35 -8.40 20.65
C ALA A 100 21.79 -7.33 19.63
N VAL A 101 22.91 -7.57 18.91
CA VAL A 101 23.39 -6.66 17.86
C VAL A 101 22.34 -6.49 16.75
N PHE A 102 21.67 -7.57 16.37
CA PHE A 102 20.60 -7.51 15.36
C PHE A 102 19.43 -6.64 15.84
N ILE A 103 18.95 -6.84 17.07
CA ILE A 103 17.85 -6.07 17.67
C ILE A 103 18.21 -4.59 17.72
N VAL A 104 19.40 -4.25 18.23
CA VAL A 104 19.80 -2.85 18.39
C VAL A 104 19.94 -2.15 17.04
N ARG A 105 20.51 -2.84 16.04
CA ARG A 105 20.71 -2.28 14.70
C ARG A 105 19.43 -2.17 13.89
N HIS A 106 18.61 -3.22 13.89
CA HIS A 106 17.50 -3.35 12.94
C HIS A 106 16.14 -3.01 13.55
N VAL A 107 16.00 -3.09 14.87
CA VAL A 107 14.76 -2.76 15.60
C VAL A 107 14.89 -1.39 16.24
N LEU A 108 15.75 -1.25 17.27
CA LEU A 108 15.80 -0.04 18.11
C LEU A 108 16.22 1.21 17.31
N SER A 109 17.31 1.10 16.54
CA SER A 109 17.85 2.20 15.74
C SER A 109 16.94 2.66 14.59
N CYS A 110 15.91 1.88 14.25
CA CYS A 110 14.99 2.16 13.15
C CYS A 110 13.71 2.89 13.59
N VAL A 111 13.40 2.93 14.90
CA VAL A 111 12.15 3.50 15.41
C VAL A 111 12.07 5.02 15.23
N CYS A 112 13.05 5.76 15.78
CA CYS A 112 13.12 7.21 15.63
C CYS A 112 14.55 7.74 15.86
N ALA A 113 14.77 9.03 15.57
CA ALA A 113 16.07 9.67 15.76
C ALA A 113 16.56 9.64 17.22
N SER A 114 15.66 9.79 18.18
CA SER A 114 16.00 9.73 19.62
C SER A 114 16.47 8.35 20.03
N TRP A 115 15.74 7.30 19.64
CA TRP A 115 16.11 5.90 19.90
C TRP A 115 17.47 5.56 19.30
N ARG A 116 17.71 5.99 18.06
CA ARG A 116 19.00 5.81 17.39
C ARG A 116 20.15 6.58 18.06
N ALA A 117 19.87 7.75 18.62
CA ALA A 117 20.87 8.50 19.37
C ALA A 117 21.26 7.74 20.63
N VAL A 118 20.27 7.32 21.44
CA VAL A 118 20.46 6.52 22.66
C VAL A 118 21.21 5.22 22.35
N ALA A 119 20.73 4.44 21.37
CA ALA A 119 21.36 3.18 21.00
C ALA A 119 22.84 3.32 20.61
N ARG A 120 23.21 4.41 19.92
CA ARG A 120 24.62 4.68 19.56
C ARG A 120 25.46 5.21 20.72
N SER A 121 24.85 5.93 21.66
CA SER A 121 25.55 6.44 22.85
C SER A 121 25.67 5.44 23.99
N THR A 122 25.13 4.23 23.84
CA THR A 122 25.16 3.18 24.86
C THR A 122 26.01 1.98 24.38
N PRO A 123 27.31 1.93 24.70
CA PRO A 123 28.20 0.83 24.31
C PRO A 123 27.75 -0.54 24.85
N ALA A 124 27.09 -0.59 26.00
CA ALA A 124 26.63 -1.84 26.62
C ALA A 124 25.63 -2.62 25.75
N LEU A 125 24.93 -1.97 24.80
CA LEU A 125 24.00 -2.62 23.89
C LEU A 125 24.68 -3.40 22.74
N TRP A 126 25.99 -3.27 22.58
CA TRP A 126 26.74 -3.79 21.43
C TRP A 126 27.79 -4.84 21.81
N GLN A 127 27.73 -5.36 23.03
CA GLN A 127 28.60 -6.43 23.51
C GLN A 127 28.01 -7.80 23.12
#